data_AF-A0A7C1AD15-F1
#
_entry.id   AF-A0A7C1AD15-F1
#
_cell.length_a   1.000
_cell.length_b   1.000
_cell.length_c   1.000
_cell.angle_alpha   90.00
_cell.angle_beta   90.00
_cell.angle_gamma   90.00
#
_symmetry.space_group_name_H-M   'P 1'
#
loop_
_entity.id
_entity.type
_entity.pdbx_description
1 polymer ?
#
loop_
_entity_poly.entity_id
_entity_poly.type
_entity_poly.pdbx_seq_one_letter_code
_entity_poly.pdbx_strand_id
1 'polypeptide(L)'
;MAMSNKERVRKGLDELKIGLIPFVERELKSKLGAYWVEDVTGRSRSIQRDAEGKIHWDTQALLKAMVDNWQGVFRYVLGHVERSYVGELFDVRNKWAHEKPFTSDDVYRALDTIQRLLEAISEGQRAEAVGQIKADLQRQVFAEQARNKTRYKQLTLEGTPKDGLEPWRKVIVPHQDVASGRYMQAEFAADLAQVHRGEGSDEYRDPHEFFKRTYITSGLRDLLSGALARIAGEVGDPVVELQTNFGGGKTHSMLALYHLFSGVETGSLEGIEPVLKEAGVDVAPQAQRAVLVGTALSPGQPSVKPDGTEVRTIWGEMAWQLGGKSAFEMIEDSDKSGTSPGSVDLVKLFNTHSPCVILIDEWVAYARQLVGKEDLPAGTFESQGSFAQPPLPGARPRRAHPRRGAQGIRR
;
A
#
# COMPACT_ATOMS: atom_id res chain seq x y z
N MET A 1 24.95 13.76 -19.05
CA MET A 1 23.50 13.44 -18.90
C MET A 1 23.40 12.01 -18.40
N ALA A 2 22.54 11.74 -17.40
CA ALA A 2 22.35 10.37 -16.90
C ALA A 2 21.64 9.52 -17.96
N MET A 3 22.20 8.34 -18.25
CA MET A 3 21.67 7.42 -19.26
C MET A 3 20.30 6.89 -18.83
N SER A 4 19.30 6.99 -19.72
CA SER A 4 17.94 6.54 -19.40
C SER A 4 17.85 5.01 -19.31
N ASN A 5 16.86 4.49 -18.57
CA ASN A 5 16.62 3.05 -18.44
C ASN A 5 16.45 2.35 -19.80
N LYS A 6 15.73 2.98 -20.74
CA LYS A 6 15.58 2.48 -22.11
C LYS A 6 16.90 2.43 -22.87
N GLU A 7 17.76 3.43 -22.67
CA GLU A 7 19.08 3.50 -23.32
C GLU A 7 20.05 2.44 -22.74
N ARG A 8 19.97 2.16 -21.43
CA ARG A 8 20.73 1.08 -20.79
C ARG A 8 20.36 -0.29 -21.38
N VAL A 9 19.07 -0.58 -21.52
CA VAL A 9 18.58 -1.82 -22.15
C VAL A 9 19.05 -1.90 -23.60
N ARG A 10 18.93 -0.81 -24.37
CA ARG A 10 19.42 -0.75 -25.75
C ARG A 10 20.90 -1.12 -25.86
N LYS A 11 21.76 -0.50 -25.06
CA LYS A 11 23.21 -0.80 -25.07
C LYS A 11 23.49 -2.25 -24.70
N GLY A 12 22.79 -2.80 -23.71
CA GLY A 12 22.89 -4.21 -23.37
C GLY A 12 22.51 -5.12 -24.55
N LEU A 13 21.40 -4.83 -25.23
CA LEU A 13 20.93 -5.60 -26.39
C LEU A 13 21.88 -5.47 -27.60
N ASP A 14 22.57 -4.35 -27.75
CA ASP A 14 23.59 -4.15 -28.79
C ASP A 14 24.86 -4.99 -28.49
N GLU A 15 25.35 -5.01 -27.25
CA GLU A 15 26.45 -5.88 -26.84
C GLU A 15 26.10 -7.37 -26.99
N LEU A 16 24.87 -7.73 -26.61
CA LEU A 16 24.33 -9.07 -26.80
C LEU A 16 24.36 -9.49 -28.27
N LYS A 17 23.87 -8.61 -29.15
CA LYS A 17 23.82 -8.86 -30.60
C LYS A 17 25.22 -9.10 -31.16
N ILE A 18 26.19 -8.26 -30.80
CA ILE A 18 27.57 -8.40 -31.27
C ILE A 18 28.18 -9.73 -30.82
N GLY A 19 27.99 -10.12 -29.55
CA GLY A 19 28.53 -11.39 -29.03
C GLY A 19 27.85 -12.63 -29.60
N LEU A 20 26.54 -12.57 -29.84
CA LEU A 20 25.78 -13.73 -30.32
C LEU A 20 25.95 -14.01 -31.81
N ILE A 21 26.22 -13.01 -32.68
CA ILE A 21 26.32 -13.22 -34.13
C ILE A 21 27.37 -14.29 -34.50
N PRO A 22 28.65 -14.19 -34.07
CA PRO A 22 29.67 -15.17 -34.44
C PRO A 22 29.37 -16.57 -33.90
N PHE A 23 28.82 -16.64 -32.68
CA PHE A 23 28.40 -17.88 -32.05
C PHE A 23 27.28 -18.56 -32.83
N VAL A 24 26.19 -17.85 -33.09
CA VAL A 24 25.01 -18.35 -33.79
C VAL A 24 25.35 -18.82 -35.20
N GLU A 25 26.12 -18.04 -35.97
CA GLU A 25 26.53 -18.43 -37.32
C GLU A 25 27.41 -19.67 -37.33
N ARG A 26 28.36 -19.78 -36.39
CA ARG A 26 29.23 -20.95 -36.26
C ARG A 26 28.45 -22.21 -35.95
N GLU A 27 27.55 -22.18 -34.97
CA GLU A 27 26.78 -23.36 -34.57
C GLU A 27 25.77 -23.78 -35.66
N LEU A 28 25.09 -22.80 -36.29
CA LEU A 28 24.18 -23.07 -37.40
C LEU A 28 24.92 -23.69 -38.58
N LYS A 29 26.06 -23.11 -38.99
CA LYS A 29 26.88 -23.64 -40.09
C LYS A 29 27.44 -25.03 -39.77
N SER A 30 27.85 -25.27 -38.53
CA SER A 30 28.40 -26.56 -38.10
C SER A 30 27.35 -27.69 -38.13
N LYS A 31 26.07 -27.39 -37.85
CA LYS A 31 25.01 -28.41 -37.76
C LYS A 31 24.17 -28.54 -39.03
N LEU A 32 23.91 -27.44 -39.73
CA LEU A 32 23.07 -27.41 -40.94
C LEU A 32 23.89 -27.43 -42.25
N GLY A 33 25.22 -27.29 -42.18
CA GLY A 33 26.10 -27.42 -43.33
C GLY A 33 26.05 -26.23 -44.30
N ALA A 34 26.34 -26.47 -45.58
CA ALA A 34 26.53 -25.42 -46.58
C ALA A 34 25.27 -24.59 -46.86
N TYR A 35 24.07 -25.15 -46.64
CA TYR A 35 22.77 -24.52 -46.91
C TYR A 35 22.08 -23.97 -45.65
N TRP A 36 22.84 -23.75 -44.58
CA TRP A 36 22.29 -23.29 -43.30
C TRP A 36 21.50 -21.97 -43.43
N VAL A 37 21.88 -21.10 -44.38
CA VAL A 37 21.19 -19.84 -44.66
C VAL A 37 19.82 -20.11 -45.30
N GLU A 38 19.70 -21.05 -46.23
CA GLU A 38 18.41 -21.49 -46.83
C GLU A 38 17.48 -22.05 -45.77
N ASP A 39 17.99 -22.94 -44.93
CA ASP A 39 17.19 -23.60 -43.91
C ASP A 39 16.64 -22.64 -42.87
N VAL A 40 17.46 -21.68 -42.41
CA VAL A 40 17.05 -20.73 -41.37
C VAL A 40 16.08 -19.69 -41.92
N THR A 41 16.30 -19.19 -43.14
CA THR A 41 15.42 -18.20 -43.79
C THR A 41 14.10 -18.83 -44.27
N GLY A 42 14.09 -20.11 -44.63
CA GLY A 42 12.86 -20.85 -44.97
C GLY A 42 11.96 -21.13 -43.76
N ARG A 43 12.53 -21.28 -42.57
CA ARG A 43 11.79 -21.58 -41.33
C ARG A 43 11.22 -20.34 -40.62
N SER A 44 11.81 -19.16 -40.84
CA SER A 44 11.46 -17.95 -40.09
C SER A 44 11.31 -16.74 -41.00
N ARG A 45 10.08 -16.25 -41.16
CA ARG A 45 9.78 -15.04 -41.97
C ARG A 45 10.43 -13.76 -41.42
N SER A 46 10.86 -13.79 -40.16
CA SER A 46 11.54 -12.69 -39.48
C SER A 46 13.03 -12.57 -39.81
N ILE A 47 13.60 -13.52 -40.55
CA ILE A 47 15.03 -13.54 -40.91
C ILE A 47 15.14 -13.33 -42.43
N GLN A 48 15.70 -12.18 -42.83
CA GLN A 48 15.79 -11.79 -44.23
C GLN A 48 17.25 -11.78 -44.72
N ARG A 49 17.41 -12.02 -46.03
CA ARG A 49 18.68 -11.93 -46.73
C ARG A 49 18.88 -10.54 -47.32
N ASP A 50 20.12 -10.06 -47.33
CA ASP A 50 20.53 -8.91 -48.11
C ASP A 50 20.78 -9.29 -49.58
N ALA A 51 21.11 -8.28 -50.41
CA ALA A 51 21.35 -8.45 -51.84
C ALA A 51 22.59 -9.33 -52.12
N GLU A 52 23.48 -9.48 -51.15
CA GLU A 52 24.70 -10.27 -51.19
C GLU A 52 24.52 -11.70 -50.65
N GLY A 53 23.31 -12.07 -50.23
CA GLY A 53 22.97 -13.41 -49.74
C GLY A 53 23.36 -13.70 -48.29
N LYS A 54 23.75 -12.68 -47.52
CA LYS A 54 24.00 -12.78 -46.07
C LYS A 54 22.76 -12.41 -45.27
N ILE A 55 22.70 -12.87 -44.03
CA ILE A 55 21.61 -12.55 -43.11
C ILE A 55 21.93 -11.23 -42.41
N HIS A 56 20.99 -10.28 -42.46
CA HIS A 56 21.08 -9.09 -41.62
C HIS A 56 20.54 -9.40 -40.22
N TRP A 57 21.44 -9.58 -39.26
CA TRP A 57 21.08 -9.89 -37.88
C TRP A 57 20.66 -8.65 -37.09
N ASP A 58 19.37 -8.56 -36.77
CA ASP A 58 18.90 -7.75 -35.64
C ASP A 58 18.72 -8.63 -34.39
N THR A 59 18.60 -8.02 -33.21
CA THR A 59 18.50 -8.76 -31.95
C THR A 59 17.26 -9.68 -31.91
N GLN A 60 16.17 -9.33 -32.62
CA GLN A 60 14.98 -10.18 -32.71
C GLN A 60 15.25 -11.44 -33.52
N ALA A 61 15.77 -11.27 -34.74
CA ALA A 61 16.06 -12.34 -35.68
C ALA A 61 17.06 -13.32 -35.07
N LEU A 62 18.06 -12.80 -34.35
CA LEU A 62 19.08 -13.60 -33.68
C LEU A 62 18.49 -14.46 -32.56
N LEU A 63 17.74 -13.86 -31.63
CA LEU A 63 17.08 -14.60 -30.54
C LEU A 63 16.03 -15.58 -31.10
N LYS A 64 15.28 -15.18 -32.12
CA LYS A 64 14.30 -16.04 -32.79
C LYS A 64 14.96 -17.25 -33.46
N ALA A 65 16.09 -17.05 -34.16
CA ALA A 65 16.87 -18.13 -34.76
C ALA A 65 17.33 -19.15 -33.70
N MET A 66 17.75 -18.66 -32.53
CA MET A 66 18.14 -19.53 -31.41
C MET A 66 16.96 -20.34 -30.86
N VAL A 67 15.79 -19.69 -30.66
CA VAL A 67 14.58 -20.36 -30.19
C VAL A 67 14.12 -21.43 -31.19
N ASP A 68 14.07 -21.10 -32.47
CA ASP A 68 13.53 -21.97 -33.53
C ASP A 68 14.44 -23.17 -33.81
N ASN A 69 15.75 -23.01 -33.63
CA ASN A 69 16.72 -24.07 -33.86
C ASN A 69 17.26 -24.67 -32.55
N TRP A 70 16.55 -24.49 -31.43
CA TRP A 70 17.02 -24.94 -30.13
C TRP A 70 17.27 -26.45 -30.07
N GLN A 71 16.29 -27.27 -30.47
CA GLN A 71 16.40 -28.73 -30.37
C GLN A 71 17.41 -29.31 -31.37
N GLY A 72 17.56 -28.68 -32.54
CA GLY A 72 18.42 -29.17 -33.62
C GLY A 72 19.87 -28.72 -33.52
N VAL A 73 20.13 -27.56 -32.93
CA VAL A 73 21.46 -26.92 -32.96
C VAL A 73 21.95 -26.59 -31.55
N PHE A 74 21.22 -25.75 -30.82
CA PHE A 74 21.75 -25.13 -29.60
C PHE A 74 21.72 -26.03 -28.35
N ARG A 75 20.81 -27.02 -28.27
CA ARG A 75 20.71 -27.94 -27.13
C ARG A 75 22.01 -28.75 -26.86
N TYR A 76 22.86 -28.91 -27.87
CA TYR A 76 24.11 -29.66 -27.74
C TYR A 76 25.25 -28.84 -27.13
N VAL A 77 25.10 -27.51 -27.06
CA VAL A 77 26.14 -26.58 -26.59
C VAL A 77 25.66 -25.76 -25.40
N LEU A 78 24.36 -25.48 -25.33
CA LEU A 78 23.71 -24.70 -24.28
C LEU A 78 22.63 -25.53 -23.56
N GLY A 79 22.50 -25.33 -22.26
CA GLY A 79 21.59 -26.08 -21.39
C GLY A 79 20.18 -25.49 -21.30
N HIS A 80 19.37 -26.10 -20.42
CA HIS A 80 17.99 -25.64 -20.20
C HIS A 80 17.89 -24.22 -19.62
N VAL A 81 18.90 -23.81 -18.86
CA VAL A 81 18.94 -22.48 -18.21
C VAL A 81 19.16 -21.40 -19.27
N GLU A 82 20.10 -21.60 -20.18
CA GLU A 82 20.39 -20.67 -21.27
C GLU A 82 19.21 -20.56 -22.24
N ARG A 83 18.43 -21.63 -22.43
CA ARG A 83 17.17 -21.57 -23.18
C ARG A 83 16.20 -20.56 -22.57
N SER A 84 16.06 -20.59 -21.25
CA SER A 84 15.19 -19.66 -20.53
C SER A 84 15.71 -18.22 -20.64
N TYR A 85 17.03 -18.02 -20.61
CA TYR A 85 17.63 -16.69 -20.83
C TYR A 85 17.29 -16.15 -22.23
N VAL A 86 17.43 -16.97 -23.27
CA VAL A 86 17.07 -16.56 -24.64
C VAL A 86 15.59 -16.19 -24.74
N GLY A 87 14.69 -16.95 -24.12
CA GLY A 87 13.26 -16.64 -24.08
C GLY A 87 12.94 -15.33 -23.35
N GLU A 88 13.54 -15.12 -22.19
CA GLU A 88 13.38 -13.89 -21.43
C GLU A 88 13.91 -12.66 -22.18
N LEU A 89 15.07 -12.78 -22.84
CA LEU A 89 15.65 -11.69 -23.63
C LEU A 89 14.82 -11.36 -24.86
N PHE A 90 14.13 -12.36 -25.43
CA PHE A 90 13.18 -12.14 -26.50
C PHE A 90 12.02 -11.24 -26.04
N ASP A 91 11.48 -11.50 -24.85
CA ASP A 91 10.44 -10.66 -24.26
C ASP A 91 10.94 -9.26 -23.87
N VAL A 92 12.16 -9.16 -23.34
CA VAL A 92 12.81 -7.87 -23.04
C VAL A 92 12.97 -7.03 -24.30
N ARG A 93 13.46 -7.61 -25.41
CA ARG A 93 13.62 -6.89 -26.67
C ARG A 93 12.26 -6.49 -27.26
N ASN A 94 11.24 -7.34 -27.17
CA ASN A 94 9.88 -6.99 -27.59
C ASN A 94 9.33 -5.80 -26.77
N LYS A 95 9.47 -5.83 -25.44
CA LYS A 95 9.05 -4.71 -24.56
C LYS A 95 9.77 -3.41 -24.94
N TRP A 96 11.07 -3.49 -25.23
CA TRP A 96 11.86 -2.33 -25.67
C TRP A 96 11.39 -1.77 -27.01
N ALA A 97 11.14 -2.63 -28.00
CA ALA A 97 10.65 -2.22 -29.32
C ALA A 97 9.25 -1.58 -29.29
N HIS A 98 8.40 -1.99 -28.35
CA HIS A 98 7.06 -1.41 -28.15
C HIS A 98 7.03 -0.18 -27.22
N GLU A 99 8.20 0.41 -26.94
CA GLU A 99 8.37 1.59 -26.08
C GLU A 99 7.78 1.48 -24.66
N LYS A 100 7.58 0.27 -24.14
CA LYS A 100 7.06 0.07 -22.78
C LYS A 100 8.04 0.64 -21.73
N PRO A 101 7.54 1.15 -20.59
CA PRO A 101 8.41 1.64 -19.53
C PRO A 101 9.19 0.50 -18.88
N PHE A 102 10.43 0.78 -18.45
CA PHE A 102 11.27 -0.14 -17.69
C PHE A 102 11.58 0.45 -16.31
N THR A 103 11.30 -0.30 -15.26
CA THR A 103 11.77 0.02 -13.91
C THR A 103 13.27 -0.27 -13.79
N SER A 104 13.94 0.30 -12.78
CA SER A 104 15.36 0.02 -12.56
C SER A 104 15.64 -1.47 -12.29
N ASP A 105 14.71 -2.18 -11.65
CA ASP A 105 14.81 -3.62 -11.41
C ASP A 105 14.63 -4.43 -12.71
N ASP A 106 13.71 -4.02 -13.58
CA ASP A 106 13.55 -4.65 -14.91
C ASP A 106 14.84 -4.50 -15.73
N VAL A 107 15.46 -3.31 -15.72
CA VAL A 107 16.72 -3.08 -16.42
C VAL A 107 17.85 -3.91 -15.82
N TYR A 108 17.95 -3.97 -14.49
CA TYR A 108 18.97 -4.79 -13.81
C TYR A 108 18.83 -6.27 -14.20
N ARG A 109 17.61 -6.81 -14.14
CA ARG A 109 17.32 -8.20 -14.50
C ARG A 109 17.67 -8.47 -15.96
N ALA A 110 17.25 -7.60 -16.87
CA ALA A 110 17.56 -7.71 -18.28
C ALA A 110 19.09 -7.74 -18.54
N LEU A 111 19.84 -6.81 -17.95
CA LEU A 111 21.30 -6.76 -18.10
C LEU A 111 21.99 -7.98 -17.48
N ASP A 112 21.49 -8.49 -16.35
CA ASP A 112 22.01 -9.72 -15.74
C ASP A 112 21.79 -10.95 -16.63
N THR A 113 20.60 -11.08 -17.24
CA THR A 113 20.30 -12.15 -18.20
C THR A 113 21.20 -12.08 -19.43
N ILE A 114 21.44 -10.87 -19.95
CA ILE A 114 22.36 -10.65 -21.08
C ILE A 114 23.77 -11.08 -20.69
N GLN A 115 24.26 -10.63 -19.53
CA GLN A 115 25.60 -10.95 -19.06
C GLN A 115 25.79 -12.46 -18.92
N ARG A 116 24.86 -13.17 -18.26
CA ARG A 116 24.92 -14.62 -18.08
C ARG A 116 24.91 -15.39 -19.40
N LEU A 117 24.11 -14.94 -20.37
CA LEU A 117 24.08 -15.57 -21.69
C LEU A 117 25.39 -15.36 -22.44
N LEU A 118 25.98 -14.16 -22.37
CA LEU A 118 27.30 -13.86 -22.94
C LEU A 118 28.41 -14.69 -22.28
N GLU A 119 28.37 -14.86 -20.95
CA GLU A 119 29.28 -15.74 -20.22
C GLU A 119 29.15 -17.21 -20.66
N ALA A 120 27.91 -17.70 -20.85
CA ALA A 120 27.65 -19.06 -21.29
C ALA A 120 28.19 -19.38 -22.69
N ILE A 121 28.28 -18.39 -23.58
CA ILE A 121 28.90 -18.54 -24.91
C ILE A 121 30.39 -18.19 -24.94
N SER A 122 31.01 -17.96 -23.77
CA SER A 122 32.42 -17.55 -23.61
C SER A 122 32.78 -16.17 -24.18
N GLU A 123 31.82 -15.26 -24.29
CA GLU A 123 32.02 -13.86 -24.72
C GLU A 123 32.31 -12.94 -23.51
N GLY A 124 33.41 -13.24 -22.80
CA GLY A 124 33.77 -12.58 -21.53
C GLY A 124 33.93 -11.06 -21.63
N GLN A 125 34.54 -10.55 -22.72
CA GLN A 125 34.74 -9.12 -22.92
C GLN A 125 33.41 -8.35 -23.01
N ARG A 126 32.42 -8.93 -23.69
CA ARG A 126 31.09 -8.34 -23.86
C ARG A 126 30.27 -8.48 -22.59
N ALA A 127 30.37 -9.62 -21.91
CA ALA A 127 29.77 -9.82 -20.60
C ALA A 127 30.26 -8.77 -19.59
N GLU A 128 31.55 -8.46 -19.57
CA GLU A 128 32.13 -7.43 -18.70
C GLU A 128 31.61 -6.02 -19.05
N ALA A 129 31.49 -5.69 -20.34
CA ALA A 129 30.91 -4.42 -20.78
C ALA A 129 29.47 -4.25 -20.29
N VAL A 130 28.65 -5.31 -20.35
CA VAL A 130 27.28 -5.31 -19.79
C VAL A 130 27.29 -5.23 -18.27
N GLY A 131 28.24 -5.92 -17.62
CA GLY A 131 28.48 -5.83 -16.18
C GLY A 131 28.78 -4.40 -15.71
N GLN A 132 29.52 -3.61 -16.50
CA GLN A 132 29.77 -2.19 -16.21
C GLN A 132 28.49 -1.36 -16.27
N ILE A 133 27.63 -1.58 -17.28
CA ILE A 133 26.33 -0.89 -17.38
C ILE A 133 25.44 -1.21 -16.17
N LYS A 134 25.48 -2.48 -15.71
CA LYS A 134 24.77 -2.95 -14.51
C LYS A 134 25.30 -2.30 -13.23
N ALA A 135 26.61 -2.25 -13.06
CA ALA A 135 27.26 -1.59 -11.91
C ALA A 135 26.98 -0.09 -11.87
N ASP A 136 26.93 0.58 -13.03
CA ASP A 136 26.57 1.99 -13.14
C ASP A 136 25.11 2.26 -12.74
N LEU A 137 24.20 1.38 -13.16
CA LEU A 137 22.80 1.45 -12.75
C LEU A 137 22.67 1.30 -11.24
N GLN A 138 23.31 0.30 -10.65
CA GLN A 138 23.30 0.10 -9.20
C GLN A 138 23.88 1.30 -8.45
N ARG A 139 25.02 1.84 -8.90
CA ARG A 139 25.61 3.06 -8.31
C ARG A 139 24.64 4.24 -8.37
N GLN A 140 23.93 4.42 -9.49
CA GLN A 140 22.93 5.46 -9.63
C GLN A 140 21.75 5.25 -8.69
N VAL A 141 21.20 4.03 -8.60
CA VAL A 141 20.09 3.68 -7.71
C VAL A 141 20.50 3.87 -6.24
N PHE A 142 21.69 3.43 -5.83
CA PHE A 142 22.20 3.65 -4.49
C PHE A 142 22.45 5.13 -4.18
N ALA A 143 22.99 5.89 -5.14
CA ALA A 143 23.18 7.33 -4.98
C ALA A 143 21.84 8.07 -4.90
N GLU A 144 20.81 7.63 -5.63
CA GLU A 144 19.45 8.19 -5.58
C GLU A 144 18.74 7.82 -4.28
N GLN A 145 18.88 6.58 -3.80
CA GLN A 145 18.39 6.16 -2.49
C GLN A 145 19.12 6.88 -1.34
N ALA A 146 20.43 7.07 -1.45
CA ALA A 146 21.21 7.84 -0.49
C ALA A 146 20.83 9.32 -0.55
N ARG A 147 20.63 9.91 -1.73
CA ARG A 147 20.12 11.28 -1.89
C ARG A 147 18.70 11.41 -1.37
N ASN A 148 17.82 10.43 -1.54
CA ASN A 148 16.49 10.47 -0.94
C ASN A 148 16.58 10.38 0.58
N LYS A 149 17.42 9.49 1.15
CA LYS A 149 17.69 9.46 2.59
C LYS A 149 18.32 10.76 3.12
N THR A 150 19.25 11.36 2.38
CA THR A 150 19.89 12.65 2.72
C THR A 150 18.94 13.82 2.53
N ARG A 151 18.07 13.80 1.52
CA ARG A 151 17.02 14.80 1.27
C ARG A 151 15.93 14.71 2.33
N TYR A 152 15.58 13.52 2.82
CA TYR A 152 14.79 13.35 4.03
C TYR A 152 15.51 13.87 5.29
N LYS A 153 16.84 13.79 5.36
CA LYS A 153 17.68 14.40 6.41
C LYS A 153 17.97 15.90 6.24
N GLN A 154 17.86 16.48 5.05
CA GLN A 154 18.14 17.88 4.74
C GLN A 154 16.87 18.73 4.65
N LEU A 155 15.72 18.18 4.24
CA LEU A 155 14.43 18.86 4.38
C LEU A 155 14.07 19.15 5.84
N THR A 156 14.79 18.56 6.80
CA THR A 156 14.64 18.82 8.22
C THR A 156 15.47 20.00 8.74
N LEU A 157 16.36 20.66 7.96
CA LEU A 157 17.33 21.62 8.53
C LEU A 157 17.71 22.91 7.77
N GLU A 158 17.04 23.32 6.68
CA GLU A 158 17.24 24.69 6.14
C GLU A 158 15.93 25.47 6.08
N GLY A 159 15.45 25.88 7.25
CA GLY A 159 14.71 27.14 7.35
C GLY A 159 15.72 28.24 7.66
N THR A 160 15.75 29.33 6.90
CA THR A 160 16.34 30.59 7.39
C THR A 160 15.57 30.97 8.66
N PRO A 161 16.18 30.89 9.86
CA PRO A 161 15.49 31.29 11.07
C PRO A 161 15.11 32.75 10.91
N LYS A 162 13.84 33.11 11.15
CA LYS A 162 13.48 34.52 11.31
C LYS A 162 14.38 35.10 12.40
N ASP A 163 15.03 36.23 12.11
CA ASP A 163 15.83 36.95 13.11
C ASP A 163 14.98 37.17 14.38
N GLY A 164 15.57 36.84 15.54
CA GLY A 164 14.91 36.98 16.85
C GLY A 164 14.21 35.73 17.39
N LEU A 165 14.16 34.60 16.67
CA LEU A 165 13.66 33.33 17.23
C LEU A 165 14.78 32.57 17.95
N GLU A 166 14.56 32.26 19.23
CA GLU A 166 15.47 31.40 19.97
C GLU A 166 15.42 29.95 19.46
N PRO A 167 16.57 29.24 19.40
CA PRO A 167 16.58 27.83 19.06
C PRO A 167 15.61 27.04 19.94
N TRP A 168 14.82 26.13 19.36
CA TRP A 168 13.81 25.35 20.11
C TRP A 168 14.38 24.67 21.37
N ARG A 169 15.65 24.25 21.33
CA ARG A 169 16.37 23.63 22.46
C ARG A 169 16.51 24.55 23.68
N LYS A 170 16.34 25.86 23.51
CA LYS A 170 16.38 26.85 24.60
C LYS A 170 15.00 27.18 25.16
N VAL A 171 13.95 26.94 24.38
CA VAL A 171 12.56 27.31 24.73
C VAL A 171 11.65 26.11 25.01
N ILE A 172 12.10 24.89 24.67
CA ILE A 172 11.40 23.64 24.94
C ILE A 172 12.26 22.79 25.86
N VAL A 173 11.66 22.30 26.94
CA VAL A 173 12.23 21.26 27.80
C VAL A 173 11.75 19.91 27.27
N PRO A 174 12.64 19.03 26.78
CA PRO A 174 12.25 17.68 26.38
C PRO A 174 11.61 16.92 27.54
N HIS A 175 10.67 16.04 27.22
CA HIS A 175 10.06 15.18 28.24
C HIS A 175 11.13 14.27 28.90
N GLN A 176 10.85 13.83 30.13
CA GLN A 176 11.86 13.22 31.00
C GLN A 176 12.45 11.92 30.43
N ASP A 177 11.65 11.14 29.71
CA ASP A 177 12.05 9.93 28.97
C ASP A 177 13.07 10.24 27.85
N VAL A 178 12.81 11.25 27.03
CA VAL A 178 13.69 11.72 25.95
C VAL A 178 14.95 12.33 26.53
N ALA A 179 14.82 13.15 27.59
CA ALA A 179 15.94 13.79 28.26
C ALA A 179 16.85 12.78 28.98
N SER A 180 16.28 11.71 29.55
CA SER A 180 17.03 10.69 30.30
C SER A 180 17.60 9.56 29.44
N GLY A 181 17.28 9.53 28.14
CA GLY A 181 17.76 8.50 27.21
C GLY A 181 17.17 7.10 27.44
N ARG A 182 16.16 6.97 28.29
CA ARG A 182 15.41 5.71 28.51
C ARG A 182 14.31 5.56 27.45
N TYR A 183 14.68 5.67 26.18
CA TYR A 183 13.73 5.62 25.07
C TYR A 183 13.48 4.17 24.66
N MET A 184 12.23 3.72 24.66
CA MET A 184 11.82 2.53 23.92
C MET A 184 10.91 2.98 22.77
N GLN A 185 11.39 2.81 21.53
CA GLN A 185 10.66 3.26 20.33
C GLN A 185 9.26 2.63 20.20
N ALA A 186 9.05 1.47 20.85
CA ALA A 186 7.76 0.79 20.93
C ALA A 186 6.74 1.51 21.83
N GLU A 187 7.18 2.31 22.81
CA GLU A 187 6.27 3.02 23.74
C GLU A 187 5.58 4.24 23.10
N PHE A 188 6.08 4.73 21.96
CA PHE A 188 5.54 5.92 21.26
C PHE A 188 4.81 5.61 19.95
N ALA A 189 4.63 4.33 19.63
CA ALA A 189 3.78 3.94 18.51
C ALA A 189 2.33 3.91 18.98
N ALA A 190 1.53 4.88 18.55
CA ALA A 190 0.08 4.85 18.75
C ALA A 190 -0.49 3.53 18.20
N ASP A 191 -1.14 2.74 19.05
CA ASP A 191 -1.78 1.48 18.70
C ASP A 191 -3.25 1.54 19.12
N LEU A 192 -4.12 1.75 18.12
CA LEU A 192 -5.56 1.87 18.34
C LEU A 192 -6.18 0.57 18.88
N ALA A 193 -5.63 -0.59 18.54
CA ALA A 193 -6.13 -1.88 19.00
C ALA A 193 -5.82 -2.10 20.49
N GLN A 194 -4.62 -1.73 20.93
CA GLN A 194 -4.25 -1.77 22.36
C GLN A 194 -5.14 -0.83 23.19
N VAL A 195 -5.29 0.42 22.75
CA VAL A 195 -6.13 1.39 23.46
C VAL A 195 -7.58 0.91 23.54
N HIS A 196 -8.13 0.34 22.47
CA HIS A 196 -9.47 -0.22 22.48
C HIS A 196 -9.65 -1.36 23.49
N ARG A 197 -8.61 -2.19 23.70
CA ARG A 197 -8.60 -3.25 24.73
C ARG A 197 -8.30 -2.75 26.15
N GLY A 198 -8.03 -1.45 26.33
CA GLY A 198 -7.62 -0.88 27.61
C GLY A 198 -6.16 -1.18 27.99
N GLU A 199 -5.36 -1.61 27.01
CA GLU A 199 -3.92 -1.86 27.12
C GLU A 199 -3.12 -0.61 26.69
N GLY A 200 -1.79 -0.64 26.91
CA GLY A 200 -0.88 0.44 26.53
C GLY A 200 -0.65 1.47 27.65
N SER A 201 0.10 2.53 27.32
CA SER A 201 0.40 3.62 28.28
C SER A 201 -0.80 4.54 28.49
N ASP A 202 -0.87 5.17 29.66
CA ASP A 202 -1.93 6.13 29.98
C ASP A 202 -1.93 7.33 29.02
N GLU A 203 -0.80 7.66 28.41
CA GLU A 203 -0.69 8.74 27.42
C GLU A 203 -1.54 8.52 26.17
N TYR A 204 -1.81 7.26 25.81
CA TYR A 204 -2.69 6.91 24.70
C TYR A 204 -4.06 6.43 25.16
N ARG A 205 -4.18 5.90 26.38
CA ARG A 205 -5.41 5.31 26.90
C ARG A 205 -6.32 6.32 27.58
N ASP A 206 -5.77 7.26 28.34
CA ASP A 206 -6.54 8.28 29.04
C ASP A 206 -6.81 9.48 28.11
N PRO A 207 -8.09 9.87 27.92
CA PRO A 207 -8.43 11.00 27.05
C PRO A 207 -7.76 12.31 27.45
N HIS A 208 -7.62 12.60 28.75
CA HIS A 208 -7.04 13.86 29.20
C HIS A 208 -5.54 13.89 28.93
N GLU A 209 -4.82 12.83 29.29
CA GLU A 209 -3.39 12.71 29.04
C GLU A 209 -3.07 12.69 27.54
N PHE A 210 -3.94 12.09 26.72
CA PHE A 210 -3.86 12.12 25.27
C PHE A 210 -4.01 13.54 24.71
N PHE A 211 -5.11 14.24 25.03
CA PHE A 211 -5.37 15.59 24.49
C PHE A 211 -4.38 16.63 25.02
N LYS A 212 -3.95 16.53 26.28
CA LYS A 212 -2.89 17.36 26.87
C LYS A 212 -1.56 17.30 26.11
N ARG A 213 -1.24 16.17 25.49
CA ARG A 213 -0.03 15.99 24.66
C ARG A 213 -0.30 16.20 23.18
N THR A 214 -1.54 16.36 22.78
CA THR A 214 -1.95 16.46 21.37
C THR A 214 -2.04 17.91 20.95
N TYR A 215 -1.19 18.30 20.01
CA TYR A 215 -1.36 19.59 19.34
C TYR A 215 -2.43 19.48 18.25
N ILE A 216 -3.57 20.17 18.45
CA ILE A 216 -4.67 20.21 17.49
C ILE A 216 -4.28 21.06 16.27
N THR A 217 -3.69 20.38 15.28
CA THR A 217 -3.41 20.94 13.94
C THR A 217 -4.70 21.33 13.22
N SER A 218 -4.59 22.15 12.16
CA SER A 218 -5.76 22.49 11.33
C SER A 218 -6.44 21.25 10.75
N GLY A 219 -5.68 20.30 10.20
CA GLY A 219 -6.27 19.08 9.63
C GLY A 219 -6.95 18.19 10.68
N LEU A 220 -6.39 18.11 11.90
CA LEU A 220 -7.06 17.39 12.99
C LEU A 220 -8.31 18.14 13.45
N ARG A 221 -8.28 19.47 13.51
CA ARG A 221 -9.47 20.29 13.81
C ARG A 221 -10.59 20.04 12.82
N ASP A 222 -10.31 20.14 11.52
CA ASP A 222 -11.29 19.94 10.45
C ASP A 222 -11.90 18.53 10.51
N LEU A 223 -11.09 17.52 10.80
CA LEU A 223 -11.54 16.13 10.98
C LEU A 223 -12.49 16.00 12.18
N LEU A 224 -12.09 16.51 13.35
CA LEU A 224 -12.87 16.39 14.57
C LEU A 224 -14.16 17.24 14.51
N SER A 225 -14.11 18.45 13.94
CA SER A 225 -15.27 19.32 13.79
C SER A 225 -16.29 18.72 12.81
N GLY A 226 -15.83 18.18 11.69
CA GLY A 226 -16.67 17.46 10.72
C GLY A 226 -17.33 16.21 11.34
N ALA A 227 -16.59 15.42 12.10
CA ALA A 227 -17.13 14.26 12.81
C ALA A 227 -18.18 14.66 13.87
N LEU A 228 -17.92 15.73 14.64
CA LEU A 228 -18.87 16.26 15.62
C LEU A 228 -20.17 16.73 14.97
N ALA A 229 -20.08 17.55 13.92
CA ALA A 229 -21.25 18.02 13.18
C ALA A 229 -22.08 16.83 12.69
N ARG A 230 -21.42 15.81 12.13
CA ARG A 230 -22.10 14.62 11.60
C ARG A 230 -22.81 13.81 12.68
N ILE A 231 -22.15 13.55 13.82
CA ILE A 231 -22.73 12.80 14.92
C ILE A 231 -23.85 13.61 15.62
N ALA A 232 -23.74 14.93 15.66
CA ALA A 232 -24.79 15.83 16.15
C ALA A 232 -26.03 15.87 15.24
N GLY A 233 -25.97 15.25 14.04
CA GLY A 233 -27.08 15.18 13.09
C GLY A 233 -27.10 16.30 12.06
N GLU A 234 -26.04 17.10 11.99
CA GLU A 234 -25.82 18.12 10.96
C GLU A 234 -25.22 17.52 9.68
N VAL A 235 -25.04 18.37 8.67
CA VAL A 235 -24.41 18.00 7.40
C VAL A 235 -22.92 17.69 7.62
N GLY A 236 -22.44 16.57 7.09
CA GLY A 236 -21.04 16.15 7.16
C GLY A 236 -20.82 14.85 6.40
N ASP A 237 -19.55 14.52 6.14
CA ASP A 237 -19.19 13.32 5.40
C ASP A 237 -19.40 12.06 6.26
N PRO A 238 -20.17 11.06 5.79
CA PRO A 238 -20.41 9.82 6.54
C PRO A 238 -19.20 8.87 6.49
N VAL A 239 -18.29 9.07 5.55
CA VAL A 239 -17.09 8.27 5.34
C VAL A 239 -15.93 9.22 5.08
N VAL A 240 -14.86 9.10 5.86
CA VAL A 240 -13.68 9.95 5.75
C VAL A 240 -12.46 9.06 5.50
N GLU A 241 -11.81 9.25 4.36
CA GLU A 241 -10.52 8.61 4.08
C GLU A 241 -9.40 9.47 4.67
N LEU A 242 -8.67 8.94 5.66
CA LEU A 242 -7.51 9.62 6.21
C LEU A 242 -6.30 9.45 5.28
N GLN A 243 -6.03 10.47 4.48
CA GLN A 243 -4.82 10.52 3.64
C GLN A 243 -3.68 11.18 4.43
N THR A 244 -2.79 10.36 4.99
CA THR A 244 -1.49 10.85 5.48
C THR A 244 -0.35 10.15 4.78
N ASN A 245 0.72 10.92 4.53
CA ASN A 245 2.02 10.37 4.17
C ASN A 245 2.53 9.45 5.31
N PHE A 246 3.42 8.49 4.99
CA PHE A 246 3.94 7.49 5.93
C PHE A 246 4.40 8.11 7.27
N GLY A 247 3.94 7.53 8.39
CA GLY A 247 4.22 8.03 9.75
C GLY A 247 3.46 9.30 10.16
N GLY A 248 2.55 9.80 9.33
CA GLY A 248 1.90 11.11 9.48
C GLY A 248 0.67 11.19 10.39
N GLY A 249 0.52 10.29 11.38
CA GLY A 249 -0.47 10.47 12.44
C GLY A 249 -1.89 9.94 12.18
N LYS A 250 -2.13 9.03 11.22
CA LYS A 250 -3.45 8.39 11.00
C LYS A 250 -4.02 7.78 12.28
N THR A 251 -3.28 6.84 12.87
CA THR A 251 -3.70 6.17 14.11
C THR A 251 -3.89 7.16 15.25
N HIS A 252 -3.10 8.24 15.30
CA HIS A 252 -3.27 9.33 16.26
C HIS A 252 -4.57 10.12 16.04
N SER A 253 -4.91 10.48 14.80
CA SER A 253 -6.20 11.11 14.46
C SER A 253 -7.39 10.20 14.78
N MET A 254 -7.25 8.89 14.57
CA MET A 254 -8.29 7.91 14.94
C MET A 254 -8.42 7.78 16.46
N LEU A 255 -7.32 7.84 17.21
CA LEU A 255 -7.38 7.90 18.68
C LEU A 255 -8.04 9.19 19.18
N ALA A 256 -7.81 10.33 18.53
CA ALA A 256 -8.49 11.57 18.87
C ALA A 256 -10.02 11.44 18.68
N LEU A 257 -10.47 10.84 17.58
CA LEU A 257 -11.89 10.51 17.37
C LEU A 257 -12.40 9.52 18.42
N TYR A 258 -11.64 8.46 18.70
CA TYR A 258 -11.99 7.44 19.69
C TYR A 258 -12.24 8.06 21.07
N HIS A 259 -11.35 8.93 21.51
CA HIS A 259 -11.43 9.62 22.80
C HIS A 259 -12.50 10.69 22.84
N LEU A 260 -12.67 11.46 21.76
CA LEU A 260 -13.70 12.49 21.66
C LEU A 260 -15.11 11.92 21.86
N PHE A 261 -15.37 10.74 21.28
CA PHE A 261 -16.65 10.05 21.40
C PHE A 261 -16.69 9.02 22.54
N SER A 262 -15.76 9.13 23.50
CA SER A 262 -15.64 8.20 24.63
C SER A 262 -16.78 8.28 25.64
N GLY A 263 -17.38 9.46 25.77
CA GLY A 263 -18.28 9.83 26.87
C GLY A 263 -17.62 10.64 27.97
N VAL A 264 -16.32 10.96 27.84
CA VAL A 264 -15.61 11.92 28.72
C VAL A 264 -16.25 13.30 28.66
N GLU A 265 -16.15 14.07 29.75
CA GLU A 265 -16.59 15.47 29.79
C GLU A 265 -15.79 16.30 28.78
N THR A 266 -16.36 16.58 27.61
CA THR A 266 -15.58 17.10 26.48
C THR A 266 -14.89 18.42 26.81
N GLY A 267 -15.54 19.33 27.56
CA GLY A 267 -14.96 20.61 27.95
C GLY A 267 -13.74 20.53 28.87
N SER A 268 -13.40 19.35 29.38
CA SER A 268 -12.20 19.11 30.19
C SER A 268 -10.98 18.65 29.37
N LEU A 269 -11.15 18.44 28.06
CA LEU A 269 -10.07 18.05 27.15
C LEU A 269 -9.32 19.29 26.67
N GLU A 270 -8.00 19.31 26.86
CA GLU A 270 -7.18 20.46 26.49
C GLU A 270 -7.19 20.72 24.98
N GLY A 271 -7.46 21.97 24.58
CA GLY A 271 -7.39 22.41 23.18
C GLY A 271 -8.58 22.03 22.31
N ILE A 272 -9.65 21.48 22.89
CA ILE A 272 -10.85 21.05 22.15
C ILE A 272 -11.83 22.19 21.88
N GLU A 273 -11.76 23.30 22.62
CA GLU A 273 -12.72 24.41 22.55
C GLU A 273 -12.85 25.01 21.13
N PRO A 274 -11.75 25.21 20.36
CA PRO A 274 -11.86 25.64 18.98
C PRO A 274 -12.63 24.65 18.10
N VAL A 275 -12.49 23.35 18.36
CA VAL A 275 -13.16 22.29 17.60
C VAL A 275 -14.66 22.29 17.88
N LEU A 276 -15.06 22.38 19.15
CA LEU A 276 -16.45 22.47 19.59
C LEU A 276 -17.15 23.69 18.99
N LYS A 277 -16.48 24.85 19.06
CA LYS A 277 -16.98 26.10 18.50
C LYS A 277 -17.19 26.03 16.99
N GLU A 278 -16.26 25.42 16.27
CA GLU A 278 -16.35 25.26 14.81
C GLU A 278 -17.49 24.32 14.41
N ALA A 279 -17.69 23.23 15.16
CA ALA A 279 -18.82 22.33 14.97
C ALA A 279 -20.17 22.89 15.46
N GLY A 280 -20.18 24.00 16.20
CA GLY A 280 -21.39 24.61 16.74
C GLY A 280 -22.05 23.79 17.85
N VAL A 281 -21.27 22.98 18.59
CA VAL A 281 -21.75 22.12 19.68
C VAL A 281 -21.04 22.45 20.99
N ASP A 282 -21.75 22.34 22.11
CA ASP A 282 -21.17 22.61 23.43
C ASP A 282 -20.42 21.39 24.00
N VAL A 283 -20.87 20.18 23.66
CA VAL A 283 -20.35 18.90 24.18
C VAL A 283 -20.40 17.85 23.07
N ALA A 284 -19.39 16.98 23.01
CA ALA A 284 -19.41 15.84 22.12
C ALA A 284 -20.40 14.79 22.66
N PRO A 285 -21.37 14.31 21.85
CA PRO A 285 -22.22 13.21 22.27
C PRO A 285 -21.40 11.92 22.42
N GLN A 286 -21.75 11.07 23.39
CA GLN A 286 -21.20 9.72 23.45
C GLN A 286 -21.68 8.90 22.25
N ALA A 287 -20.77 8.17 21.59
CA ALA A 287 -21.10 7.27 20.49
C ALA A 287 -20.59 5.85 20.76
N GLN A 288 -21.27 4.86 20.19
CA GLN A 288 -20.76 3.49 20.10
C GLN A 288 -19.52 3.48 19.21
N ARG A 289 -18.45 2.78 19.61
CA ARG A 289 -17.16 2.82 18.91
C ARG A 289 -16.77 1.41 18.48
N ALA A 290 -16.70 1.21 17.16
CA ALA A 290 -16.10 0.02 16.58
C ALA A 290 -14.68 0.35 16.09
N VAL A 291 -13.71 -0.47 16.47
CA VAL A 291 -12.29 -0.39 16.13
C VAL A 291 -11.89 -1.67 15.40
N LEU A 292 -11.59 -1.53 14.11
CA LEU A 292 -11.27 -2.61 13.19
C LEU A 292 -9.83 -2.41 12.71
N VAL A 293 -8.87 -3.04 13.40
CA VAL A 293 -7.45 -2.94 13.05
C VAL A 293 -7.01 -4.20 12.33
N GLY A 294 -6.71 -4.07 11.04
CA GLY A 294 -6.49 -5.21 10.16
C GLY A 294 -5.29 -6.09 10.50
N THR A 295 -4.29 -5.54 11.20
CA THR A 295 -3.13 -6.30 11.71
C THR A 295 -3.43 -7.06 13.01
N ALA A 296 -4.49 -6.70 13.74
CA ALA A 296 -4.93 -7.36 14.95
C ALA A 296 -5.97 -8.47 14.69
N LEU A 297 -6.67 -8.40 13.55
CA LEU A 297 -7.68 -9.39 13.16
C LEU A 297 -7.05 -10.55 12.38
N SER A 298 -7.51 -11.77 12.66
CA SER A 298 -7.05 -13.00 12.00
C SER A 298 -8.11 -13.52 11.03
N PRO A 299 -7.93 -13.43 9.71
CA PRO A 299 -8.94 -13.90 8.75
C PRO A 299 -9.14 -15.42 8.75
N GLY A 300 -8.16 -16.16 9.27
CA GLY A 300 -8.18 -17.63 9.29
C GLY A 300 -8.76 -18.25 10.55
N GLN A 301 -9.06 -17.45 11.58
CA GLN A 301 -9.45 -17.97 12.90
C GLN A 301 -10.63 -17.17 13.45
N PRO A 302 -11.78 -17.83 13.73
CA PRO A 302 -12.88 -17.19 14.45
C PRO A 302 -12.44 -16.73 15.84
N SER A 303 -12.91 -15.56 16.26
CA SER A 303 -12.74 -15.03 17.60
C SER A 303 -13.98 -15.32 18.44
N VAL A 304 -13.82 -16.07 19.53
CA VAL A 304 -14.88 -16.23 20.53
C VAL A 304 -14.84 -15.07 21.51
N LYS A 305 -15.96 -14.37 21.65
CA LYS A 305 -16.12 -13.19 22.52
C LYS A 305 -16.51 -13.59 23.94
N PRO A 306 -16.37 -12.70 24.94
CA PRO A 306 -16.70 -13.00 26.34
C PRO A 306 -18.15 -13.45 26.57
N ASP A 307 -19.08 -13.06 25.70
CA ASP A 307 -20.50 -13.47 25.74
C ASP A 307 -20.77 -14.79 24.99
N GLY A 308 -19.73 -15.47 24.52
CA GLY A 308 -19.79 -16.73 23.77
C GLY A 308 -20.07 -16.56 22.27
N THR A 309 -20.17 -15.33 21.77
CA THR A 309 -20.37 -15.06 20.33
C THR A 309 -19.12 -15.46 19.56
N GLU A 310 -19.27 -16.34 18.57
CA GLU A 310 -18.20 -16.68 17.62
C GLU A 310 -18.27 -15.70 16.44
N VAL A 311 -17.24 -14.87 16.29
CA VAL A 311 -17.13 -13.87 15.22
C VAL A 311 -16.08 -14.31 14.22
N ARG A 312 -16.42 -14.32 12.92
CA ARG A 312 -15.54 -14.81 11.85
C ARG A 312 -15.00 -13.70 10.94
N THR A 313 -15.72 -12.60 10.83
CA THR A 313 -15.51 -11.58 9.80
C THR A 313 -15.34 -10.18 10.39
N ILE A 314 -14.82 -9.24 9.58
CA ILE A 314 -14.65 -7.84 10.00
C ILE A 314 -16.00 -7.13 10.23
N TRP A 315 -17.06 -7.48 9.50
CA TRP A 315 -18.40 -6.95 9.73
C TRP A 315 -19.05 -7.56 10.96
N GLY A 316 -18.85 -8.86 11.21
CA GLY A 316 -19.22 -9.51 12.47
C GLY A 316 -18.57 -8.83 13.68
N GLU A 317 -17.27 -8.54 13.58
CA GLU A 317 -16.51 -7.82 14.61
C GLU A 317 -17.09 -6.43 14.86
N MET A 318 -17.37 -5.69 13.78
CA MET A 318 -17.99 -4.38 13.84
C MET A 318 -19.34 -4.43 14.57
N ALA A 319 -20.24 -5.32 14.17
CA ALA A 319 -21.56 -5.41 14.81
C ALA A 319 -21.43 -5.77 16.29
N TRP A 320 -20.61 -6.77 16.63
CA TRP A 320 -20.39 -7.16 18.01
C TRP A 320 -19.83 -6.01 18.86
N GLN A 321 -18.90 -5.21 18.33
CA GLN A 321 -18.39 -4.05 19.06
C GLN A 321 -19.42 -2.92 19.22
N LEU A 322 -20.35 -2.75 18.28
CA LEU A 322 -21.39 -1.72 18.34
C LEU A 322 -22.54 -2.03 19.31
N GLY A 323 -22.82 -3.31 19.59
CA GLY A 323 -23.95 -3.67 20.44
C GLY A 323 -23.95 -5.08 21.03
N GLY A 324 -22.79 -5.73 21.04
CA GLY A 324 -22.62 -7.10 21.53
C GLY A 324 -23.39 -8.12 20.70
N LYS A 325 -23.79 -9.20 21.36
CA LYS A 325 -24.56 -10.29 20.75
C LYS A 325 -25.80 -9.85 19.98
N SER A 326 -26.59 -8.91 20.48
CA SER A 326 -27.85 -8.49 19.82
C SER A 326 -27.62 -7.77 18.49
N ALA A 327 -26.51 -7.03 18.37
CA ALA A 327 -26.09 -6.41 17.14
C ALA A 327 -25.52 -7.44 16.16
N PHE A 328 -24.72 -8.39 16.67
CA PHE A 328 -24.16 -9.48 15.88
C PHE A 328 -25.25 -10.37 15.26
N GLU A 329 -26.29 -10.71 16.02
CA GLU A 329 -27.45 -11.49 15.55
C GLU A 329 -28.13 -10.88 14.31
N MET A 330 -28.02 -9.57 14.08
CA MET A 330 -28.57 -8.92 12.88
C MET A 330 -27.84 -9.28 11.59
N ILE A 331 -26.58 -9.71 11.68
CA ILE A 331 -25.72 -10.03 10.54
C ILE A 331 -25.06 -11.41 10.68
N GLU A 332 -25.52 -12.24 11.61
CA GLU A 332 -24.92 -13.54 11.95
C GLU A 332 -24.84 -14.46 10.72
N ASP A 333 -25.86 -14.49 9.88
CA ASP A 333 -25.86 -15.30 8.66
C ASP A 333 -24.75 -14.86 7.69
N SER A 334 -24.52 -13.55 7.57
CA SER A 334 -23.46 -12.96 6.74
C SER A 334 -22.06 -13.22 7.32
N ASP A 335 -21.93 -13.21 8.65
CA ASP A 335 -20.67 -13.60 9.32
C ASP A 335 -20.36 -15.08 9.10
N LYS A 336 -21.36 -15.96 9.27
CA LYS A 336 -21.20 -17.41 9.09
C LYS A 336 -20.85 -17.80 7.66
N SER A 337 -21.44 -17.15 6.66
CA SER A 337 -21.20 -17.41 5.25
C SER A 337 -19.94 -16.74 4.70
N GLY A 338 -19.32 -15.82 5.43
CA GLY A 338 -18.19 -15.03 4.93
C GLY A 338 -18.57 -14.09 3.77
N THR A 339 -19.86 -13.74 3.64
CA THR A 339 -20.35 -12.82 2.60
C THR A 339 -20.72 -11.48 3.20
N SER A 340 -20.40 -10.37 2.54
CA SER A 340 -20.74 -9.03 3.03
C SER A 340 -22.25 -8.90 3.31
N PRO A 341 -22.65 -8.32 4.46
CA PRO A 341 -24.04 -7.98 4.72
C PRO A 341 -24.59 -7.03 3.67
N GLY A 342 -25.89 -7.15 3.39
CA GLY A 342 -26.59 -6.24 2.49
C GLY A 342 -26.73 -4.84 3.09
N SER A 343 -26.97 -3.85 2.24
CA SER A 343 -27.15 -2.45 2.68
C SER A 343 -28.31 -2.30 3.66
N VAL A 344 -29.40 -3.07 3.52
CA VAL A 344 -30.56 -3.03 4.42
C VAL A 344 -30.18 -3.44 5.84
N ASP A 345 -29.39 -4.49 6.00
CA ASP A 345 -28.97 -5.00 7.30
C ASP A 345 -27.98 -4.03 7.97
N LEU A 346 -27.03 -3.48 7.19
CA LEU A 346 -26.12 -2.45 7.65
C LEU A 346 -26.85 -1.18 8.09
N VAL A 347 -27.81 -0.70 7.30
CA VAL A 347 -28.66 0.47 7.66
C VAL A 347 -29.40 0.19 8.97
N LYS A 348 -29.98 -1.00 9.13
CA LYS A 348 -30.70 -1.40 10.34
C LYS A 348 -29.76 -1.41 11.54
N LEU A 349 -28.61 -2.07 11.43
CA LEU A 349 -27.57 -2.13 12.46
C LEU A 349 -27.15 -0.73 12.92
N PHE A 350 -26.75 0.14 11.99
CA PHE A 350 -26.26 1.48 12.34
C PHE A 350 -27.35 2.38 12.92
N ASN A 351 -28.60 2.26 12.47
CA ASN A 351 -29.71 3.02 13.05
C ASN A 351 -30.06 2.55 14.47
N THR A 352 -30.03 1.23 14.73
CA THR A 352 -30.31 0.69 16.06
C THR A 352 -29.23 1.05 17.07
N HIS A 353 -27.97 1.11 16.63
CA HIS A 353 -26.81 1.41 17.48
C HIS A 353 -26.26 2.84 17.27
N SER A 354 -27.10 3.76 16.80
CA SER A 354 -26.76 5.17 16.60
C SER A 354 -26.77 5.96 17.93
N PRO A 355 -25.88 6.96 18.11
CA PRO A 355 -24.77 7.31 17.23
C PRO A 355 -23.61 6.33 17.34
N CYS A 356 -22.91 6.11 16.23
CA CYS A 356 -21.72 5.26 16.19
C CYS A 356 -20.59 5.86 15.36
N VAL A 357 -19.36 5.50 15.70
CA VAL A 357 -18.13 5.82 14.97
C VAL A 357 -17.39 4.51 14.72
N ILE A 358 -17.02 4.27 13.46
CA ILE A 358 -16.35 3.06 13.02
C ILE A 358 -14.96 3.47 12.53
N LEU A 359 -13.95 3.01 13.24
CA LEU A 359 -12.55 3.32 13.01
C LEU A 359 -11.88 2.10 12.39
N ILE A 360 -11.50 2.21 11.12
CA ILE A 360 -10.85 1.13 10.38
C ILE A 360 -9.40 1.50 10.09
N ASP A 361 -8.46 0.74 10.67
CA ASP A 361 -7.02 0.91 10.43
C ASP A 361 -6.46 -0.34 9.76
N GLU A 362 -5.45 -0.18 8.90
CA GLU A 362 -4.77 -1.29 8.21
C GLU A 362 -5.71 -2.30 7.48
N TRP A 363 -6.88 -1.87 6.99
CA TRP A 363 -7.81 -2.75 6.26
C TRP A 363 -7.13 -3.45 5.08
N VAL A 364 -6.32 -2.72 4.30
CA VAL A 364 -5.59 -3.31 3.18
C VAL A 364 -4.67 -4.46 3.62
N ALA A 365 -4.05 -4.37 4.81
CA ALA A 365 -3.23 -5.44 5.36
C ALA A 365 -4.08 -6.68 5.70
N TYR A 366 -5.29 -6.50 6.21
CA TYR A 366 -6.26 -7.59 6.42
C TYR A 366 -6.70 -8.22 5.10
N ALA A 367 -7.19 -7.41 4.15
CA ALA A 367 -7.75 -7.89 2.89
C ALA A 367 -6.70 -8.64 2.05
N ARG A 368 -5.43 -8.22 2.06
CA ARG A 368 -4.33 -8.90 1.37
C ARG A 368 -4.15 -10.36 1.81
N GLN A 369 -4.49 -10.70 3.05
CA GLN A 369 -4.37 -12.08 3.54
C GLN A 369 -5.40 -13.04 2.92
N LEU A 370 -6.48 -12.51 2.32
CA LEU A 370 -7.56 -13.26 1.68
C LEU A 370 -7.33 -13.50 0.17
N VAL A 371 -6.31 -12.88 -0.43
CA VAL A 371 -6.07 -12.98 -1.88
C VAL A 371 -5.73 -14.44 -2.25
N GLY A 372 -6.54 -15.00 -3.16
CA GLY A 372 -6.38 -16.38 -3.65
C GLY A 372 -6.77 -17.45 -2.62
N LYS A 373 -7.54 -17.09 -1.59
CA LYS A 373 -8.04 -18.02 -0.58
C LYS A 373 -9.56 -17.94 -0.51
N GLU A 374 -10.22 -19.08 -0.72
CA GLU A 374 -11.69 -19.17 -0.74
C GLU A 374 -12.24 -19.87 0.52
N ASP A 375 -11.40 -20.61 1.25
CA ASP A 375 -11.83 -21.49 2.34
C ASP A 375 -11.65 -20.88 3.74
N LEU A 376 -11.39 -19.58 3.84
CA LEU A 376 -11.17 -18.92 5.13
C LEU A 376 -12.50 -18.50 5.79
N PRO A 377 -12.62 -18.59 7.14
CA PRO A 377 -13.82 -18.15 7.86
C PRO A 377 -14.21 -16.70 7.60
N ALA A 378 -13.23 -15.83 7.36
CA ALA A 378 -13.45 -14.42 7.07
C ALA A 378 -14.04 -14.12 5.67
N GLY A 379 -14.28 -15.15 4.85
CA GLY A 379 -14.73 -15.01 3.48
C GLY A 379 -13.61 -14.66 2.52
N THR A 380 -13.99 -14.06 1.39
CA THR A 380 -13.11 -13.85 0.23
C THR A 380 -12.63 -12.41 0.10
N PHE A 381 -11.60 -12.17 -0.71
CA PHE A 381 -11.17 -10.82 -1.06
C PHE A 381 -12.30 -9.99 -1.71
N GLU A 382 -13.09 -10.60 -2.59
CA GLU A 382 -14.23 -9.93 -3.25
C GLU A 382 -15.33 -9.51 -2.26
N SER A 383 -15.53 -10.30 -1.20
CA SER A 383 -16.46 -9.96 -0.11
C SER A 383 -16.04 -8.69 0.61
N GLN A 384 -14.73 -8.42 0.74
CA GLN A 384 -14.22 -7.15 1.29
C GLN A 384 -14.53 -5.97 0.36
N GLY A 385 -14.39 -6.15 -0.95
CA GLY A 385 -14.78 -5.13 -1.94
C GLY A 385 -16.27 -4.79 -1.84
N SER A 386 -17.11 -5.82 -1.73
CA SER A 386 -18.56 -5.67 -1.53
C SER A 386 -18.91 -4.95 -0.22
N PHE A 387 -18.13 -5.17 0.86
CA PHE A 387 -18.32 -4.53 2.15
C PHE A 387 -17.83 -3.07 2.18
N ALA A 388 -16.85 -2.70 1.34
CA ALA A 388 -16.36 -1.34 1.20
C ALA A 388 -17.25 -0.45 0.31
N GLN A 389 -18.04 -1.05 -0.58
CA GLN A 389 -18.94 -0.37 -1.51
C GLN A 389 -20.32 0.09 -1.00
N PRO A 390 -20.94 -0.44 0.08
CA PRO A 390 -22.33 -0.13 0.37
C PRO A 390 -22.48 1.37 0.62
N PRO A 391 -23.55 2.00 0.12
CA PRO A 391 -23.86 3.37 0.49
C PRO A 391 -24.22 3.36 1.97
N LEU A 392 -23.24 3.64 2.84
CA LEU A 392 -23.48 3.96 4.24
C LEU A 392 -24.48 5.12 4.23
N PRO A 393 -25.74 4.89 4.64
CA PRO A 393 -26.79 5.86 4.40
C PRO A 393 -26.43 7.18 5.08
N GLY A 394 -26.61 8.27 4.35
CA GLY A 394 -26.71 9.59 4.95
C GLY A 394 -27.85 9.57 5.96
N ALA A 395 -27.56 9.35 7.24
CA ALA A 395 -28.49 9.50 8.35
C ALA A 395 -29.29 10.79 8.15
N ARG A 396 -30.61 10.65 8.00
CA ARG A 396 -31.53 11.78 7.92
C ARG A 396 -31.49 12.50 9.28
N PRO A 397 -31.46 13.84 9.31
CA PRO A 397 -31.49 14.59 10.55
C PRO A 397 -32.71 14.14 11.36
N ARG A 398 -32.49 13.79 12.63
CA ARG A 398 -33.59 13.58 13.59
C ARG A 398 -34.41 14.87 13.59
N ARG A 399 -35.68 14.79 13.20
CA ARG A 399 -36.61 15.92 13.35
C ARG A 399 -36.59 16.33 14.82
N ALA A 400 -36.10 17.55 15.09
CA ALA A 400 -36.20 18.17 16.39
C ALA A 400 -37.66 18.09 16.87
N HIS A 401 -37.87 17.46 18.03
CA HIS A 401 -39.14 17.60 18.73
C HIS A 401 -39.31 19.10 19.04
N PRO A 402 -40.43 19.74 18.66
CA PRO A 402 -40.67 21.11 19.08
C PRO A 402 -40.77 21.09 20.60
N ARG A 403 -39.87 21.84 21.25
CA ARG A 403 -39.94 22.16 22.67
C ARG A 403 -41.38 22.58 22.95
N ARG A 404 -42.11 21.78 23.74
CA ARG A 404 -43.37 22.22 24.35
C ARG A 404 -43.01 23.36 25.30
N GLY A 405 -43.05 24.58 24.77
CA GLY A 405 -43.03 25.79 25.57
C GLY A 405 -44.28 25.78 26.46
N ALA A 406 -44.04 25.71 27.76
CA ALA A 406 -45.03 26.07 28.76
C ALA A 406 -45.35 27.56 28.60
N GLN A 407 -46.51 27.86 28.02
CA GLN A 407 -47.29 29.06 28.33
C GLN A 407 -48.63 28.51 28.82
N GLY A 408 -48.96 28.60 30.11
CA GLY A 408 -48.98 29.85 30.85
C GLY A 408 -50.36 30.47 30.68
N ILE A 409 -51.34 29.85 31.34
CA ILE A 409 -52.69 30.37 31.54
C ILE A 409 -52.60 31.82 32.05
N ARG A 410 -53.28 32.77 31.39
CA ARG A 410 -54.02 33.87 32.04
C ARG A 410 -54.80 34.71 31.01
N ARG A 411 -56.12 34.60 31.15
CA ARG A 411 -57.23 35.51 30.82
C ARG A 411 -57.41 36.00 29.39
#